data_AF-A0A7C0WRZ2-F1
#
_entry.id   AF-A0A7C0WRZ2-F1
#
_cell.length_a   1.000
_cell.length_b   1.000
_cell.length_c   1.000
_cell.angle_alpha   90.00
_cell.angle_beta   90.00
_cell.angle_gamma   90.00
#
_symmetry.space_group_name_H-M   'P 1'
#
loop_
_entity.id
_entity.type
_entity.pdbx_description
1 polymer ?
#
loop_
_entity_poly.entity_id
_entity_poly.type
_entity_poly.pdbx_seq_one_letter_code
_entity_poly.pdbx_strand_id
1 'polypeptide(L)'
;MQRLNDGAGIKRVLKIEYWNGFRHQTVTWLARLLDCFVTELRWIRDFCDQVSEQTGRVVLSWHNATLGAAGGWAFLDCFLDWPWDLFQENSLLVVRWRDLLKSEDLMERLTRIWHIYFQRMFARKLQFLKRRRDFKNHLVSDFEENVDLDDGYYFPLEAAHWQNITRNQLSSWCLWEKRNWAKGWTFLSALIEQGYELLRDGVVRSVVIPRIDKFFASTARTRDIEYLTEALRNLCTLHGNKIIIMLWDDTTRTNNPSLYLAIEKLRAHKLPVGGLGIFEKGVLRSRNPEVEDVINMLKDYCVFVLRPVEKSAPNFYHLLQARDFGFFEEYAPSWRDGVVFIYTGTQVFCFPAIQTSFESYVPWVVLNGKALLFGQFLRELVKKKVSKTDISKLYKSMKLRNFYLKWAHLE
;
A
#
# COMPACT_ATOMS: atom_id res chain seq x y z
N MET A 1 28.18 1.72 -7.37
CA MET A 1 27.75 0.35 -7.70
C MET A 1 28.86 -0.64 -7.35
N GLN A 2 28.83 -1.23 -6.17
CA GLN A 2 29.62 -2.42 -5.86
C GLN A 2 28.96 -3.65 -6.50
N ARG A 3 29.75 -4.52 -7.11
CA ARG A 3 29.30 -5.74 -7.82
C ARG A 3 28.50 -6.64 -6.88
N LEU A 4 27.19 -6.75 -7.13
CA LEU A 4 26.27 -7.68 -6.46
C LEU A 4 26.60 -9.13 -6.85
N ASN A 5 27.55 -9.73 -6.15
CA ASN A 5 27.93 -11.14 -6.26
C ASN A 5 27.19 -12.02 -5.22
N ASP A 6 25.94 -11.69 -4.89
CA ASP A 6 25.13 -12.39 -3.88
C ASP A 6 24.04 -13.31 -4.48
N GLY A 7 24.30 -13.89 -5.67
CA GLY A 7 23.42 -14.91 -6.28
C GLY A 7 23.20 -16.18 -5.44
N ALA A 8 23.85 -16.30 -4.28
CA ALA A 8 23.70 -17.40 -3.34
C ALA A 8 22.48 -17.26 -2.40
N GLY A 9 21.92 -16.05 -2.26
CA GLY A 9 20.91 -15.75 -1.23
C GLY A 9 19.54 -16.42 -1.41
N ILE A 10 19.06 -16.61 -2.65
CA ILE A 10 17.76 -17.27 -2.88
C ILE A 10 17.84 -18.79 -2.83
N LYS A 11 18.93 -19.40 -3.30
CA LYS A 11 19.03 -20.87 -3.39
C LYS A 11 18.84 -21.59 -2.06
N ARG A 12 19.11 -20.93 -0.92
CA ARG A 12 18.97 -21.52 0.42
C ARG A 12 17.67 -21.20 1.15
N VAL A 13 16.88 -20.20 0.72
CA VAL A 13 15.84 -19.64 1.60
C VAL A 13 14.42 -20.07 1.23
N LEU A 14 14.12 -20.37 -0.04
CA LEU A 14 12.87 -21.00 -0.50
C LEU A 14 13.16 -21.72 -1.83
N LYS A 15 13.24 -23.06 -1.83
CA LYS A 15 13.40 -23.84 -3.07
C LYS A 15 12.05 -23.90 -3.76
N ILE A 16 11.76 -22.93 -4.63
CA ILE A 16 10.58 -22.98 -5.50
C ILE A 16 10.71 -24.23 -6.36
N GLU A 17 9.83 -25.21 -6.14
CA GLU A 17 9.85 -26.49 -6.86
C GLU A 17 9.19 -26.33 -8.24
N TYR A 18 8.19 -25.45 -8.33
CA TYR A 18 7.40 -25.23 -9.53
C TYR A 18 6.72 -23.87 -9.53
N TRP A 19 6.63 -23.26 -10.71
CA TRP A 19 5.75 -22.12 -10.98
C TRP A 19 5.21 -22.21 -12.43
N ASN A 20 3.88 -22.29 -12.57
CA ASN A 20 3.13 -22.22 -13.83
C ASN A 20 3.71 -23.03 -15.03
N GLY A 21 4.21 -24.24 -14.80
CA GLY A 21 4.71 -25.12 -15.87
C GLY A 21 6.09 -24.73 -16.39
N PHE A 22 6.71 -23.70 -15.82
CA PHE A 22 7.98 -23.19 -16.30
C PHE A 22 9.17 -23.97 -15.75
N ARG A 23 10.18 -24.16 -16.62
CA ARG A 23 11.43 -24.88 -16.32
C ARG A 23 12.35 -24.08 -15.39
N HIS A 24 13.42 -24.72 -14.90
CA HIS A 24 14.43 -24.17 -13.97
C HIS A 24 14.94 -22.75 -14.34
N GLN A 25 15.10 -22.44 -15.63
CA GLN A 25 15.56 -21.12 -16.08
C GLN A 25 14.59 -19.99 -15.71
N THR A 26 13.28 -20.21 -15.83
CA THR A 26 12.27 -19.22 -15.44
C THR A 26 12.21 -19.04 -13.93
N VAL A 27 12.40 -20.12 -13.16
CA VAL A 27 12.50 -20.03 -11.69
C VAL A 27 13.72 -19.18 -11.28
N THR A 28 14.84 -19.32 -12.01
CA THR A 28 16.06 -18.52 -11.77
C THR A 28 15.83 -17.04 -12.11
N TRP A 29 15.16 -16.76 -13.23
CA TRP A 29 14.80 -15.39 -13.60
C TRP A 29 13.86 -14.75 -12.58
N LEU A 30 12.80 -15.46 -12.17
CA LEU A 30 11.86 -15.01 -11.15
C LEU A 30 12.57 -14.74 -9.83
N ALA A 31 13.47 -15.62 -9.41
CA ALA A 31 14.28 -15.41 -8.22
C ALA A 31 15.02 -14.07 -8.28
N ARG A 32 15.71 -13.78 -9.40
CA ARG A 32 16.44 -12.52 -9.56
C ARG A 32 15.51 -11.30 -9.51
N LEU A 33 14.32 -11.37 -10.13
CA LEU A 33 13.30 -10.33 -10.02
C LEU A 33 12.89 -10.08 -8.56
N LEU A 34 12.69 -11.14 -7.79
CA LEU A 34 12.32 -11.07 -6.38
C LEU A 34 13.44 -10.49 -5.51
N ASP A 35 14.70 -10.71 -5.84
CA ASP A 35 15.83 -10.06 -5.15
C ASP A 35 15.89 -8.55 -5.41
N CYS A 36 15.68 -8.13 -6.66
CA CYS A 36 15.57 -6.70 -7.00
C CYS A 36 14.41 -6.06 -6.24
N PHE A 37 13.27 -6.76 -6.18
CA PHE A 37 12.10 -6.30 -5.46
C PHE A 37 12.34 -6.17 -3.94
N VAL A 38 12.97 -7.16 -3.30
CA VAL A 38 13.35 -7.09 -1.88
C VAL A 38 14.32 -5.93 -1.62
N THR A 39 15.29 -5.73 -2.51
CA THR A 39 16.26 -4.63 -2.39
C THR A 39 15.55 -3.27 -2.44
N GLU A 40 14.59 -3.11 -3.36
CA GLU A 40 13.74 -1.93 -3.44
C GLU A 40 12.97 -1.69 -2.14
N LEU A 41 12.37 -2.73 -1.57
CA LEU A 41 11.60 -2.61 -0.32
C LEU A 41 12.46 -2.25 0.89
N ARG A 42 13.68 -2.81 0.98
CA ARG A 42 14.65 -2.42 2.01
C ARG A 42 15.01 -0.96 1.89
N TRP A 43 15.29 -0.50 0.67
CA TRP A 43 15.58 0.92 0.42
C TRP A 43 14.41 1.82 0.84
N ILE A 44 13.16 1.49 0.49
CA ILE A 44 11.97 2.24 0.92
C ILE A 44 11.93 2.36 2.45
N ARG A 45 12.17 1.25 3.15
CA ARG A 45 12.18 1.21 4.61
C ARG A 45 13.29 2.07 5.20
N ASP A 46 14.52 1.84 4.77
CA ASP A 46 15.69 2.54 5.28
C ASP A 46 15.60 4.04 4.99
N PHE A 47 15.01 4.41 3.85
CA PHE A 47 14.73 5.80 3.49
C PHE A 47 13.73 6.45 4.47
N CYS A 48 12.58 5.81 4.72
CA CYS A 48 11.60 6.33 5.69
C CYS A 48 12.17 6.43 7.11
N ASP A 49 12.97 5.43 7.53
CA ASP A 49 13.63 5.42 8.83
C ASP A 49 14.59 6.61 8.97
N GLN A 50 15.46 6.81 7.97
CA GLN A 50 16.41 7.93 7.97
C GLN A 50 15.72 9.29 7.93
N VAL A 51 14.64 9.45 7.16
CA VAL A 51 13.87 10.71 7.18
C VAL A 51 13.27 10.96 8.56
N SER A 52 12.68 9.94 9.19
CA SER A 52 12.11 10.09 10.53
C SER A 52 13.18 10.46 11.56
N GLU A 53 14.32 9.76 11.54
CA GLU A 53 15.46 9.98 12.43
C GLU A 53 16.05 11.38 12.28
N GLN A 54 16.34 11.81 11.05
CA GLN A 54 16.99 13.09 10.80
C GLN A 54 16.05 14.29 11.01
N THR A 55 14.74 14.12 10.79
CA THR A 55 13.77 15.22 10.96
C THR A 55 13.16 15.28 12.36
N GLY A 56 13.27 14.22 13.16
CA GLY A 56 12.58 14.10 14.45
C GLY A 56 11.06 14.05 14.31
N ARG A 57 10.53 13.72 13.12
CA ARG A 57 9.09 13.67 12.82
C ARG A 57 8.65 12.23 12.56
N VAL A 58 7.39 11.95 12.86
CA VAL A 58 6.77 10.65 12.52
C VAL A 58 6.55 10.58 11.01
N VAL A 59 7.01 9.52 10.37
CA VAL A 59 6.76 9.30 8.93
C VAL A 59 5.54 8.39 8.76
N LEU A 60 4.47 8.91 8.17
CA LEU A 60 3.36 8.10 7.64
C LEU A 60 3.72 7.65 6.23
N SER A 61 4.16 6.41 6.09
CA SER A 61 4.49 5.80 4.81
C SER A 61 3.23 5.23 4.16
N TRP A 62 2.65 5.98 3.23
CA TRP A 62 1.34 5.68 2.65
C TRP A 62 1.48 5.13 1.22
N HIS A 63 1.05 3.89 1.01
CA HIS A 63 1.33 3.11 -0.20
C HIS A 63 0.09 2.84 -1.05
N ASN A 64 0.14 3.18 -2.35
CA ASN A 64 -0.99 2.99 -3.25
C ASN A 64 -1.24 1.50 -3.54
N ALA A 65 -2.40 0.97 -3.17
CA ALA A 65 -2.74 -0.45 -3.12
C ALA A 65 -2.70 -1.26 -4.44
N THR A 66 -2.27 -0.70 -5.57
CA THR A 66 -2.04 -1.44 -6.83
C THR A 66 -0.61 -1.46 -7.31
N LEU A 67 0.14 -0.38 -7.10
CA LEU A 67 1.48 -0.21 -7.68
C LEU A 67 2.54 -0.16 -6.56
N GLY A 68 2.25 0.63 -5.52
CA GLY A 68 3.10 0.78 -4.35
C GLY A 68 2.72 -0.11 -3.17
N ALA A 69 1.63 -0.89 -3.24
CA ALA A 69 1.08 -1.63 -2.10
C ALA A 69 2.10 -2.54 -1.42
N ALA A 70 2.90 -3.20 -2.25
CA ALA A 70 3.93 -4.12 -1.80
C ALA A 70 5.07 -3.39 -1.06
N GLY A 71 5.20 -2.07 -1.26
CA GLY A 71 5.98 -1.14 -0.45
C GLY A 71 5.64 -1.19 1.04
N GLY A 72 4.36 -1.26 1.38
CA GLY A 72 3.91 -1.31 2.78
C GLY A 72 4.30 -2.60 3.49
N TRP A 73 4.50 -3.70 2.76
CA TRP A 73 4.97 -4.97 3.33
C TRP A 73 6.41 -4.90 3.84
N ALA A 74 7.16 -3.84 3.53
CA ALA A 74 8.48 -3.61 4.11
C ALA A 74 8.46 -3.34 5.63
N PHE A 75 7.29 -2.98 6.17
CA PHE A 75 7.13 -2.43 7.52
C PHE A 75 6.28 -3.30 8.46
N LEU A 76 6.27 -4.63 8.26
CA LEU A 76 5.48 -5.57 9.08
C LEU A 76 5.83 -5.58 10.58
N ASP A 77 6.99 -5.03 10.89
CA ASP A 77 7.64 -4.98 12.19
C ASP A 77 7.87 -3.52 12.66
N CYS A 78 7.12 -2.56 12.12
CA CYS A 78 7.19 -1.12 12.43
C CYS A 78 7.04 -0.74 13.91
N PHE A 79 6.44 -1.61 14.73
CA PHE A 79 6.26 -1.38 16.17
C PHE A 79 7.26 -2.14 17.05
N LEU A 80 8.29 -2.76 16.48
CA LEU A 80 9.25 -3.55 17.25
C LEU A 80 10.04 -2.71 18.27
N ASP A 81 10.43 -1.51 17.86
CA ASP A 81 11.26 -0.63 18.68
C ASP A 81 10.41 0.22 19.64
N TRP A 82 9.08 0.06 19.61
CA TRP A 82 8.17 0.79 20.50
C TRP A 82 8.14 0.13 21.88
N PRO A 83 8.10 0.91 22.97
CA PRO A 83 7.88 0.37 24.31
C PRO A 83 6.60 -0.47 24.37
N TRP A 84 6.73 -1.72 24.81
CA TRP A 84 5.63 -2.70 24.75
C TRP A 84 4.44 -2.33 25.62
N ASP A 85 4.67 -1.62 26.72
CA ASP A 85 3.66 -1.11 27.65
C ASP A 85 2.69 -0.11 26.99
N LEU A 86 3.09 0.54 25.89
CA LEU A 86 2.22 1.44 25.12
C LEU A 86 0.99 0.75 24.52
N PHE A 87 1.02 -0.57 24.35
CA PHE A 87 -0.10 -1.31 23.78
C PHE A 87 -0.98 -1.99 24.86
N GLN A 88 -0.75 -1.66 26.14
CA GLN A 88 -1.60 -2.09 27.25
C GLN A 88 -2.82 -1.17 27.42
N GLU A 89 -3.91 -1.69 28.00
CA GLU A 89 -5.21 -1.00 28.09
C GLU A 89 -5.22 0.30 28.90
N ASN A 90 -4.22 0.52 29.76
CA ASN A 90 -4.09 1.69 30.62
C ASN A 90 -2.96 2.64 30.17
N SER A 91 -2.36 2.39 29.01
CA SER A 91 -1.31 3.25 28.47
C SER A 91 -1.85 4.61 28.04
N LEU A 92 -0.96 5.60 27.98
CA LEU A 92 -1.26 6.93 27.45
C LEU A 92 -1.80 6.88 26.01
N LEU A 93 -1.25 5.98 25.18
CA LEU A 93 -1.72 5.73 23.82
C LEU A 93 -3.21 5.36 23.79
N VAL A 94 -3.64 4.45 24.67
CA VAL A 94 -5.03 3.99 24.71
C VAL A 94 -5.96 5.07 25.26
N VAL A 95 -5.54 5.82 26.27
CA VAL A 95 -6.30 6.97 26.79
C VAL A 95 -6.51 7.98 25.66
N ARG A 96 -5.45 8.40 24.99
CA ARG A 96 -5.48 9.33 23.85
C ARG A 96 -6.39 8.83 22.73
N TRP A 97 -6.30 7.55 22.38
CA TRP A 97 -7.17 6.94 21.37
C TRP A 97 -8.65 6.98 21.77
N ARG A 98 -8.97 6.64 23.03
CA ARG A 98 -10.34 6.70 23.55
C ARG A 98 -10.89 8.12 23.58
N ASP A 99 -10.06 9.11 23.87
CA ASP A 99 -10.50 10.51 23.89
C ASP A 99 -10.75 11.04 22.47
N LEU A 100 -9.90 10.68 21.50
CA LEU A 100 -10.16 10.99 20.08
C LEU A 100 -11.48 10.37 19.58
N LEU A 101 -11.84 9.17 20.06
CA LEU A 101 -13.11 8.51 19.72
C LEU A 101 -14.35 9.24 20.28
N LYS A 102 -14.19 10.08 21.31
CA LYS A 102 -15.29 10.89 21.87
C LYS A 102 -15.45 12.23 21.17
N SER A 103 -14.52 12.63 20.30
CA SER A 103 -14.57 13.90 19.59
C SER A 103 -15.65 13.87 18.49
N GLU A 104 -16.78 14.54 18.74
CA GLU A 104 -17.90 14.59 17.78
C GLU A 104 -17.48 15.18 16.43
N ASP A 105 -16.77 16.31 16.44
CA ASP A 105 -16.25 16.96 15.24
C ASP A 105 -15.32 16.04 14.42
N LEU A 106 -14.41 15.30 15.09
CA LEU A 106 -13.56 14.35 14.40
C LEU A 106 -14.38 13.18 13.81
N MET A 107 -15.37 12.67 14.55
CA MET A 107 -16.22 11.57 14.08
C MET A 107 -17.07 11.99 12.87
N GLU A 108 -17.58 13.22 12.85
CA GLU A 108 -18.31 13.78 11.72
C GLU A 108 -17.41 13.84 10.47
N ARG A 109 -16.19 14.39 10.60
CA ARG A 109 -15.21 14.44 9.49
C ARG A 109 -14.87 13.04 8.98
N LEU A 110 -14.58 12.09 9.87
CA LEU A 110 -14.25 10.71 9.48
C LEU A 110 -15.42 10.01 8.79
N THR A 111 -16.66 10.31 9.19
CA THR A 111 -17.88 9.80 8.54
C THR A 111 -18.01 10.35 7.12
N ARG A 112 -17.75 11.65 6.91
CA ARG A 112 -17.73 12.25 5.57
C ARG A 112 -16.64 11.62 4.69
N ILE A 113 -15.42 11.47 5.20
CA ILE A 113 -14.32 10.82 4.46
C ILE A 113 -14.68 9.37 4.12
N TRP A 114 -15.32 8.63 5.04
CA TRP A 114 -15.81 7.28 4.77
C TRP A 114 -16.81 7.25 3.62
N HIS A 115 -17.76 8.19 3.56
CA HIS A 115 -18.75 8.22 2.49
C HIS A 115 -18.08 8.37 1.11
N ILE A 116 -17.12 9.30 0.99
CA ILE A 116 -16.34 9.50 -0.24
C ILE A 116 -15.54 8.23 -0.57
N TYR A 117 -14.89 7.63 0.43
CA TYR A 117 -14.14 6.39 0.30
C TYR A 117 -15.00 5.22 -0.17
N PHE A 118 -16.19 5.07 0.39
CA PHE A 118 -17.12 4.01 0.01
C PHE A 118 -17.61 4.16 -1.43
N GLN A 119 -17.99 5.39 -1.80
CA GLN A 119 -18.49 5.70 -3.15
C GLN A 119 -17.42 5.52 -4.23
N ARG A 120 -16.15 5.82 -3.91
CA ARG A 120 -15.04 5.66 -4.87
C ARG A 120 -14.58 4.20 -4.99
N MET A 121 -14.56 3.44 -3.90
CA MET A 121 -13.94 2.11 -3.86
C MET A 121 -14.91 0.94 -4.02
N PHE A 122 -16.10 1.00 -3.42
CA PHE A 122 -16.96 -0.18 -3.26
C PHE A 122 -18.27 -0.10 -4.00
N ALA A 123 -18.91 1.08 -4.05
CA ALA A 123 -20.26 1.20 -4.61
C ALA A 123 -20.35 0.56 -6.01
N ARG A 124 -19.44 0.94 -6.92
CA ARG A 124 -19.36 0.39 -8.28
C ARG A 124 -19.02 -1.11 -8.31
N LYS A 125 -18.08 -1.57 -7.48
CA LYS A 125 -17.69 -2.98 -7.42
C LYS A 125 -18.82 -3.87 -6.93
N LEU A 126 -19.53 -3.43 -5.88
CA LEU A 126 -20.68 -4.14 -5.33
C LEU A 126 -21.81 -4.18 -6.36
N GLN A 127 -22.09 -3.09 -7.07
CA GLN A 127 -23.07 -3.07 -8.16
C GLN A 127 -22.71 -4.02 -9.29
N PHE A 128 -21.45 -4.04 -9.73
CA PHE A 128 -20.98 -4.97 -10.75
C PHE A 128 -21.19 -6.43 -10.30
N LEU A 129 -20.82 -6.77 -9.07
CA LEU A 129 -21.01 -8.12 -8.53
C LEU A 129 -22.48 -8.47 -8.30
N LYS A 130 -23.36 -7.50 -8.06
CA LYS A 130 -24.81 -7.70 -8.07
C LYS A 130 -25.31 -8.07 -9.46
N ARG A 131 -24.98 -7.27 -10.49
CA ARG A 131 -25.37 -7.53 -11.90
C ARG A 131 -24.87 -8.89 -12.41
N ARG A 132 -23.65 -9.29 -12.03
CA ARG A 132 -23.11 -10.63 -12.35
C ARG A 132 -23.94 -11.77 -11.74
N ARG A 133 -24.65 -11.51 -10.64
CA ARG A 133 -25.54 -12.45 -9.94
C ARG A 133 -26.97 -12.41 -10.47
N ASP A 134 -27.42 -11.32 -11.08
CA ASP A 134 -28.73 -11.27 -11.75
C ASP A 134 -28.76 -12.15 -13.02
N PHE A 135 -27.61 -12.65 -13.47
CA PHE A 135 -27.51 -13.75 -14.45
C PHE A 135 -27.60 -15.16 -13.83
N LYS A 136 -27.57 -15.29 -12.49
CA LYS A 136 -27.75 -16.52 -11.70
C LYS A 136 -28.27 -16.21 -10.27
N ASN A 137 -29.58 -15.99 -10.17
CA ASN A 137 -30.46 -16.06 -8.98
C ASN A 137 -30.17 -15.21 -7.72
N HIS A 138 -31.21 -14.42 -7.37
CA HIS A 138 -31.72 -13.79 -6.13
C HIS A 138 -30.88 -13.51 -4.84
N LEU A 139 -31.30 -12.41 -4.20
CA LEU A 139 -31.11 -11.90 -2.81
C LEU A 139 -29.79 -11.17 -2.46
N VAL A 140 -29.90 -9.88 -2.09
CA VAL A 140 -29.97 -9.32 -0.70
C VAL A 140 -30.26 -7.81 -0.82
N SER A 141 -31.30 -7.32 -0.15
CA SER A 141 -31.96 -6.00 -0.26
C SER A 141 -31.30 -4.83 0.49
N ASP A 142 -30.26 -5.04 1.30
CA ASP A 142 -29.88 -4.04 2.32
C ASP A 142 -28.97 -2.88 1.85
N PHE A 143 -28.77 -2.71 0.55
CA PHE A 143 -27.87 -1.68 -0.01
C PHE A 143 -28.51 -0.91 -1.16
N GLU A 144 -29.83 -0.91 -1.22
CA GLU A 144 -30.61 -0.21 -2.24
C GLU A 144 -30.95 1.18 -1.70
N GLU A 145 -30.20 2.19 -2.15
CA GLU A 145 -30.75 3.51 -2.51
C GLU A 145 -29.63 4.43 -3.02
N ASN A 146 -29.90 5.04 -4.18
CA ASN A 146 -29.24 6.23 -4.75
C ASN A 146 -27.80 6.09 -5.25
N VAL A 147 -27.63 5.45 -6.41
CA VAL A 147 -26.48 5.71 -7.28
C VAL A 147 -26.98 5.83 -8.73
N ASP A 148 -26.86 7.04 -9.27
CA ASP A 148 -27.20 7.35 -10.66
C ASP A 148 -26.20 6.68 -11.61
N LEU A 149 -26.73 6.03 -12.65
CA LEU A 149 -26.00 5.20 -13.58
C LEU A 149 -26.03 5.85 -14.97
N ASP A 150 -24.84 6.17 -15.47
CA ASP A 150 -24.59 6.36 -16.89
C ASP A 150 -23.69 5.19 -17.31
N ASP A 151 -24.17 4.26 -18.14
CA ASP A 151 -23.34 3.17 -18.68
C ASP A 151 -23.96 2.48 -19.90
N GLY A 152 -23.35 2.74 -21.06
CA GLY A 152 -23.28 1.81 -22.18
C GLY A 152 -21.88 1.20 -22.25
N TYR A 153 -21.65 0.07 -21.58
CA TYR A 153 -20.45 -0.76 -21.76
C TYR A 153 -20.77 -2.26 -21.57
N TYR A 154 -20.31 -3.09 -22.50
CA TYR A 154 -20.45 -4.55 -22.51
C TYR A 154 -19.15 -5.20 -22.01
N PHE A 155 -19.22 -6.22 -21.15
CA PHE A 155 -18.04 -6.85 -20.55
C PHE A 155 -18.11 -8.40 -20.55
N PRO A 156 -17.05 -9.10 -21.00
CA PRO A 156 -17.02 -10.57 -21.07
C PRO A 156 -16.81 -11.26 -19.71
N LEU A 157 -17.30 -12.50 -19.62
CA LEU A 157 -17.61 -13.25 -18.38
C LEU A 157 -16.49 -14.17 -17.84
N GLU A 158 -15.30 -14.12 -18.44
CA GLU A 158 -14.30 -15.19 -18.30
C GLU A 158 -13.09 -14.71 -17.48
N ALA A 159 -13.12 -14.86 -16.16
CA ALA A 159 -11.93 -14.67 -15.33
C ALA A 159 -11.83 -15.82 -14.31
N ALA A 160 -10.63 -16.24 -13.95
CA ALA A 160 -10.44 -17.45 -13.16
C ALA A 160 -10.90 -17.23 -11.72
N HIS A 161 -11.46 -18.27 -11.07
CA HIS A 161 -12.03 -18.13 -9.73
C HIS A 161 -11.04 -17.61 -8.69
N TRP A 162 -9.75 -17.90 -8.83
CA TRP A 162 -8.68 -17.43 -7.95
C TRP A 162 -8.23 -15.98 -8.21
N GLN A 163 -8.58 -15.39 -9.36
CA GLN A 163 -8.33 -14.00 -9.72
C GLN A 163 -9.54 -13.08 -9.44
N ASN A 164 -10.69 -13.67 -9.14
CA ASN A 164 -11.92 -12.92 -8.91
C ASN A 164 -12.17 -12.70 -7.41
N ILE A 165 -12.37 -11.42 -7.05
CA ILE A 165 -12.93 -11.07 -5.75
C ILE A 165 -14.40 -11.51 -5.74
N THR A 166 -14.78 -12.39 -4.80
CA THR A 166 -16.18 -12.80 -4.64
C THR A 166 -16.99 -11.72 -3.93
N ARG A 167 -18.33 -11.73 -4.14
CA ARG A 167 -19.25 -10.84 -3.42
C ARG A 167 -19.10 -10.98 -1.91
N ASN A 168 -19.04 -12.21 -1.38
CA ASN A 168 -18.91 -12.44 0.05
C ASN A 168 -17.60 -11.89 0.60
N GLN A 169 -16.48 -12.11 -0.08
CA GLN A 169 -15.19 -11.54 0.31
C GLN A 169 -15.24 -10.01 0.34
N LEU A 170 -15.75 -9.36 -0.72
CA LEU A 170 -15.83 -7.91 -0.79
C LEU A 170 -16.79 -7.33 0.26
N SER A 171 -17.97 -7.93 0.44
CA SER A 171 -18.97 -7.48 1.42
C SER A 171 -18.47 -7.65 2.85
N SER A 172 -17.87 -8.80 3.20
CA SER A 172 -17.29 -9.01 4.53
C SER A 172 -16.16 -8.04 4.83
N TRP A 173 -15.28 -7.81 3.86
CA TRP A 173 -14.19 -6.84 3.97
C TRP A 173 -14.76 -5.42 4.13
N CYS A 174 -15.74 -5.01 3.32
CA CYS A 174 -16.34 -3.68 3.39
C CYS A 174 -17.07 -3.43 4.71
N LEU A 175 -17.78 -4.42 5.25
CA LEU A 175 -18.43 -4.32 6.56
C LEU A 175 -17.41 -4.20 7.68
N TRP A 176 -16.29 -4.92 7.58
CA TRP A 176 -15.20 -4.81 8.53
C TRP A 176 -14.56 -3.41 8.49
N GLU A 177 -14.27 -2.90 7.30
CA GLU A 177 -13.78 -1.53 7.09
C GLU A 177 -14.72 -0.50 7.69
N LYS A 178 -16.02 -0.54 7.35
CA LYS A 178 -17.01 0.42 7.85
C LYS A 178 -17.03 0.47 9.38
N ARG A 179 -17.01 -0.70 10.04
CA ARG A 179 -17.06 -0.82 11.51
C ARG A 179 -15.78 -0.31 12.19
N ASN A 180 -14.66 -0.35 11.50
CA ASN A 180 -13.35 -0.02 12.08
C ASN A 180 -12.74 1.26 11.50
N TRP A 181 -13.42 1.93 10.57
CA TRP A 181 -12.91 3.11 9.90
C TRP A 181 -12.48 4.21 10.87
N ALA A 182 -13.43 4.70 11.68
CA ALA A 182 -13.15 5.75 12.64
C ALA A 182 -12.14 5.30 13.71
N LYS A 183 -12.24 4.03 14.15
CA LYS A 183 -11.33 3.42 15.13
C LYS A 183 -9.89 3.40 14.63
N GLY A 184 -9.66 3.01 13.39
CA GLY A 184 -8.32 2.92 12.83
C GLY A 184 -7.73 4.30 12.56
N TRP A 185 -8.50 5.25 12.05
CA TRP A 185 -8.04 6.62 11.83
C TRP A 185 -7.68 7.34 13.13
N THR A 186 -8.51 7.21 14.16
CA THR A 186 -8.19 7.76 15.50
C THR A 186 -7.01 7.06 16.14
N PHE A 187 -6.86 5.74 15.93
CA PHE A 187 -5.70 5.01 16.43
C PHE A 187 -4.40 5.44 15.73
N LEU A 188 -4.45 5.66 14.41
CA LEU A 188 -3.35 6.26 13.64
C LEU A 188 -2.96 7.64 14.23
N SER A 189 -3.93 8.52 14.49
CA SER A 189 -3.65 9.81 15.11
C SER A 189 -3.03 9.68 16.50
N ALA A 190 -3.51 8.74 17.33
CA ALA A 190 -2.91 8.47 18.64
C ALA A 190 -1.46 7.95 18.52
N LEU A 191 -1.19 7.07 17.55
CA LEU A 191 0.15 6.59 17.25
C LEU A 191 1.08 7.71 16.76
N ILE A 192 0.60 8.64 15.92
CA ILE A 192 1.40 9.77 15.47
C ILE A 192 1.83 10.64 16.67
N GLU A 193 0.89 10.97 17.55
CA GLU A 193 1.19 11.77 18.74
C GLU A 193 2.16 11.04 19.67
N GLN A 194 1.93 9.74 19.92
CA GLN A 194 2.79 8.96 20.80
C GLN A 194 4.18 8.76 20.20
N GLY A 195 4.26 8.48 18.90
CA GLY A 195 5.50 8.31 18.18
C GLY A 195 6.34 9.58 18.19
N TYR A 196 5.72 10.73 18.02
CA TYR A 196 6.40 12.02 18.10
C TYR A 196 6.99 12.29 19.50
N GLU A 197 6.25 11.96 20.57
CA GLU A 197 6.77 12.04 21.93
C GLU A 197 7.98 11.13 22.14
N LEU A 198 7.91 9.87 21.68
CA LEU A 198 9.03 8.93 21.78
C LEU A 198 10.27 9.40 21.03
N LEU A 199 10.10 10.01 19.85
CA LEU A 199 11.21 10.61 19.08
C LEU A 199 11.82 11.78 19.83
N ARG A 200 11.00 12.72 20.30
CA ARG A 200 11.45 13.91 21.02
C ARG A 200 12.19 13.55 22.32
N ASP A 201 11.71 12.53 23.02
CA ASP A 201 12.26 12.08 24.29
C ASP A 201 13.47 11.13 24.08
N GLY A 202 13.85 10.84 22.83
CA GLY A 202 15.01 10.00 22.49
C GLY A 202 14.84 8.51 22.82
N VAL A 203 13.61 8.06 23.09
CA VAL A 203 13.30 6.66 23.43
C VAL A 203 13.46 5.76 22.21
N VAL A 204 13.13 6.29 21.03
CA VAL A 204 13.29 5.61 19.73
C VAL A 204 14.01 6.53 18.76
N ARG A 205 14.76 5.95 17.82
CA ARG A 205 15.52 6.73 16.82
C ARG A 205 14.67 7.16 15.62
N SER A 206 13.75 6.31 15.19
CA SER A 206 12.84 6.56 14.07
C SER A 206 11.44 6.06 14.41
N VAL A 207 10.42 6.69 13.83
CA VAL A 207 9.04 6.23 13.87
C VAL A 207 8.44 6.29 12.48
N VAL A 208 8.25 5.11 11.89
CA VAL A 208 7.56 4.94 10.61
C VAL A 208 6.27 4.18 10.82
N ILE A 209 5.15 4.79 10.43
CA ILE A 209 3.82 4.22 10.51
C ILE A 209 3.36 3.89 9.08
N PRO A 210 3.36 2.62 8.66
CA PRO A 210 2.95 2.23 7.31
C PRO A 210 1.43 2.14 7.17
N ARG A 211 0.92 2.52 5.99
CA ARG A 211 -0.46 2.26 5.58
C ARG A 211 -0.49 1.87 4.12
N ILE A 212 -1.17 0.77 3.80
CA ILE A 212 -1.55 0.46 2.42
C ILE A 212 -2.98 0.96 2.22
N ASP A 213 -3.22 1.70 1.16
CA ASP A 213 -4.57 2.16 0.79
C ASP A 213 -4.62 2.41 -0.72
N LYS A 214 -5.79 2.31 -1.33
CA LYS A 214 -5.99 2.79 -2.69
C LYS A 214 -6.26 4.29 -2.65
N PHE A 215 -5.33 5.13 -2.18
CA PHE A 215 -5.59 6.58 -2.08
C PHE A 215 -5.80 7.25 -3.45
N PHE A 216 -5.47 6.58 -4.55
CA PHE A 216 -5.71 7.06 -5.91
C PHE A 216 -6.11 5.94 -6.90
N ALA A 217 -7.18 6.14 -7.68
CA ALA A 217 -7.63 5.26 -8.76
C ALA A 217 -7.92 6.04 -10.07
N SER A 218 -7.29 5.66 -11.17
CA SER A 218 -7.44 6.36 -12.46
C SER A 218 -8.89 6.43 -13.00
N THR A 219 -9.77 5.57 -12.48
CA THR A 219 -11.18 5.42 -12.87
C THR A 219 -12.16 6.28 -12.06
N ALA A 220 -11.76 6.84 -10.92
CA ALA A 220 -12.63 7.65 -10.05
C ALA A 220 -12.19 9.12 -9.92
N ARG A 221 -11.02 9.48 -10.48
CA ARG A 221 -10.44 10.83 -10.67
C ARG A 221 -10.96 11.90 -9.70
N THR A 222 -12.09 12.55 -9.99
CA THR A 222 -12.65 13.62 -9.15
C THR A 222 -12.89 13.18 -7.70
N ARG A 223 -13.45 11.99 -7.48
CA ARG A 223 -13.72 11.46 -6.12
C ARG A 223 -12.44 11.07 -5.39
N ASP A 224 -11.40 10.65 -6.11
CA ASP A 224 -10.10 10.35 -5.49
C ASP A 224 -9.39 11.61 -5.03
N ILE A 225 -9.48 12.69 -5.82
CA ILE A 225 -8.98 14.00 -5.43
C ILE A 225 -9.68 14.46 -4.16
N GLU A 226 -11.01 14.36 -4.12
CA GLU A 226 -11.80 14.77 -2.95
C GLU A 226 -11.40 13.96 -1.70
N TYR A 227 -11.35 12.62 -1.82
CA TYR A 227 -10.94 11.74 -0.73
C TYR A 227 -9.53 12.09 -0.22
N LEU A 228 -8.56 12.18 -1.14
CA LEU A 228 -7.17 12.46 -0.78
C LEU A 228 -7.04 13.86 -0.14
N THR A 229 -7.78 14.84 -0.64
CA THR A 229 -7.80 16.21 -0.08
C THR A 229 -8.31 16.22 1.34
N GLU A 230 -9.46 15.61 1.59
CA GLU A 230 -10.06 15.60 2.93
C GLU A 230 -9.22 14.78 3.92
N ALA A 231 -8.68 13.63 3.51
CA ALA A 231 -7.84 12.81 4.35
C ALA A 231 -6.51 13.50 4.72
N LEU A 232 -5.81 14.09 3.74
CA LEU A 232 -4.56 14.81 3.99
C LEU A 232 -4.77 16.09 4.79
N ARG A 233 -5.82 16.88 4.47
CA ARG A 233 -6.17 18.08 5.24
C ARG A 233 -6.41 17.73 6.69
N ASN A 234 -7.18 16.66 6.95
CA ASN A 234 -7.46 16.24 8.33
C ASN A 234 -6.17 15.87 9.08
N LEU A 235 -5.27 15.08 8.49
CA LEU A 235 -3.99 14.72 9.11
C LEU A 235 -3.08 15.94 9.33
N CYS A 236 -2.96 16.83 8.34
CA CYS A 236 -2.11 18.01 8.43
C CYS A 236 -2.64 18.99 9.49
N THR A 237 -3.95 19.18 9.58
CA THR A 237 -4.57 20.05 10.60
C THR A 237 -4.38 19.48 12.01
N LEU A 238 -4.50 18.16 12.19
CA LEU A 238 -4.39 17.53 13.51
C LEU A 238 -2.95 17.49 14.03
N HIS A 239 -1.98 17.23 13.15
CA HIS A 239 -0.63 16.88 13.58
C HIS A 239 0.43 17.90 13.17
N GLY A 240 0.16 18.77 12.19
CA GLY A 240 1.06 19.84 11.79
C GLY A 240 2.48 19.36 11.50
N ASN A 241 3.45 19.91 12.24
CA ASN A 241 4.87 19.57 12.11
C ASN A 241 5.26 18.23 12.76
N LYS A 242 4.37 17.51 13.44
CA LYS A 242 4.69 16.21 14.08
C LYS A 242 4.81 15.06 13.08
N ILE A 243 4.20 15.20 11.89
CA ILE A 243 4.07 14.14 10.89
C ILE A 243 4.68 14.56 9.56
N ILE A 244 5.27 13.62 8.83
CA ILE A 244 5.57 13.70 7.40
C ILE A 244 4.78 12.60 6.70
N ILE A 245 3.98 12.95 5.70
CA ILE A 245 3.19 11.99 4.93
C ILE A 245 3.93 11.70 3.63
N MET A 246 4.45 10.49 3.49
CA MET A 246 5.10 10.03 2.27
C MET A 246 4.12 9.21 1.43
N LEU A 247 3.72 9.76 0.28
CA LEU A 247 2.87 9.05 -0.67
C LEU A 247 3.75 8.30 -1.67
N TRP A 248 3.61 6.97 -1.71
CA TRP A 248 4.33 6.10 -2.63
C TRP A 248 3.44 5.70 -3.81
N ASP A 249 3.80 6.14 -5.02
CA ASP A 249 3.11 5.79 -6.27
C ASP A 249 4.12 5.38 -7.36
N ASP A 250 3.99 4.18 -7.92
CA ASP A 250 4.85 3.71 -9.01
C ASP A 250 4.22 3.92 -10.40
N THR A 251 3.48 5.03 -10.59
CA THR A 251 2.79 5.29 -11.86
C THR A 251 3.76 5.47 -13.03
N THR A 252 3.44 4.82 -14.15
CA THR A 252 4.26 4.80 -15.38
C THR A 252 3.96 5.95 -16.33
N ARG A 253 2.91 6.73 -16.08
CA ARG A 253 2.45 7.75 -17.02
C ARG A 253 3.31 9.01 -16.90
N THR A 254 4.05 9.28 -17.96
CA THR A 254 4.96 10.43 -18.08
C THR A 254 4.25 11.77 -18.28
N ASN A 255 3.05 11.78 -18.89
CA ASN A 255 2.29 13.01 -19.13
C ASN A 255 1.06 13.11 -18.22
N ASN A 256 1.06 14.10 -17.32
CA ASN A 256 -0.06 14.47 -16.43
C ASN A 256 -0.77 13.26 -15.80
N PRO A 257 -0.08 12.39 -15.04
CA PRO A 257 -0.76 11.30 -14.34
C PRO A 257 -1.85 11.87 -13.46
N SER A 258 -2.94 11.13 -13.28
CA SER A 258 -4.08 11.67 -12.58
C SER A 258 -3.78 11.99 -11.10
N LEU A 259 -2.72 11.42 -10.51
CA LEU A 259 -2.17 11.83 -9.20
C LEU A 259 -1.50 13.21 -9.25
N TYR A 260 -0.81 13.58 -10.34
CA TYR A 260 -0.26 14.93 -10.52
C TYR A 260 -1.37 15.98 -10.46
N LEU A 261 -2.49 15.74 -11.17
CA LEU A 261 -3.65 16.62 -11.12
C LEU A 261 -4.28 16.70 -9.72
N ALA A 262 -4.20 15.63 -8.94
CA ALA A 262 -4.63 15.65 -7.55
C ALA A 262 -3.72 16.54 -6.70
N ILE A 263 -2.40 16.40 -6.84
CA ILE A 263 -1.40 17.21 -6.13
C ILE A 263 -1.56 18.70 -6.44
N GLU A 264 -1.75 19.07 -7.71
CA GLU A 264 -2.00 20.47 -8.10
C GLU A 264 -3.25 21.04 -7.41
N LYS A 265 -4.31 20.23 -7.26
CA LYS A 265 -5.50 20.64 -6.50
C LYS A 265 -5.22 20.72 -5.00
N LEU A 266 -4.40 19.85 -4.43
CA LEU A 266 -4.00 19.96 -3.01
C LEU A 266 -3.24 21.27 -2.75
N ARG A 267 -2.32 21.64 -3.65
CA ARG A 267 -1.61 22.93 -3.61
C ARG A 267 -2.55 24.11 -3.71
N ALA A 268 -3.55 24.05 -4.59
CA ALA A 268 -4.58 25.09 -4.70
C ALA A 268 -5.39 25.26 -3.39
N HIS A 269 -5.51 24.21 -2.58
CA HIS A 269 -6.10 24.26 -1.23
C HIS A 269 -5.10 24.63 -0.12
N LYS A 270 -3.92 25.16 -0.48
CA LYS A 270 -2.86 25.59 0.43
C LYS A 270 -2.30 24.47 1.32
N LEU A 271 -2.41 23.21 0.90
CA LEU A 271 -1.72 22.12 1.58
C LEU A 271 -0.22 22.14 1.22
N PRO A 272 0.69 21.94 2.19
CA PRO A 272 2.12 21.95 1.98
C PRO A 272 2.57 20.61 1.35
N VAL A 273 2.31 20.47 0.04
CA VAL A 273 2.58 19.27 -0.75
C VAL A 273 3.73 19.50 -1.73
N GLY A 274 4.78 18.70 -1.59
CA GLY A 274 5.91 18.61 -2.52
C GLY A 274 6.01 17.21 -3.14
N GLY A 275 6.98 17.02 -4.02
CA GLY A 275 7.30 15.69 -4.53
C GLY A 275 8.58 15.65 -5.36
N LEU A 276 8.80 14.55 -6.06
CA LEU A 276 9.94 14.38 -6.97
C LEU A 276 9.51 14.46 -8.43
N GLY A 277 10.47 14.64 -9.34
CA GLY A 277 10.25 14.49 -10.77
C GLY A 277 9.13 15.36 -11.32
N ILE A 278 8.15 14.74 -11.97
CA ILE A 278 6.98 15.44 -12.52
C ILE A 278 6.09 16.07 -11.44
N PHE A 279 6.16 15.65 -10.17
CA PHE A 279 5.38 16.28 -9.10
C PHE A 279 5.99 17.63 -8.66
N GLU A 280 7.25 17.92 -8.98
CA GLU A 280 7.93 19.16 -8.59
C GLU A 280 8.81 19.69 -9.73
N LYS A 281 8.19 19.98 -10.88
CA LYS A 281 8.79 20.62 -12.07
C LYS A 281 10.25 20.20 -12.40
N GLY A 282 10.64 18.97 -12.09
CA GLY A 282 11.99 18.45 -12.36
C GLY A 282 13.12 18.85 -11.41
N VAL A 283 12.86 19.35 -10.18
CA VAL A 283 13.90 19.76 -9.21
C VAL A 283 14.82 18.60 -8.80
N LEU A 284 14.27 17.41 -8.60
CA LEU A 284 15.01 16.17 -8.36
C LEU A 284 14.52 15.07 -9.30
N ARG A 285 15.41 14.59 -10.18
CA ARG A 285 15.11 13.54 -11.18
C ARG A 285 15.65 12.14 -10.82
N SER A 286 16.08 11.92 -9.58
CA SER A 286 16.56 10.60 -9.15
C SER A 286 15.40 9.69 -8.74
N ARG A 287 15.48 8.42 -9.17
CA ARG A 287 14.56 7.35 -8.74
C ARG A 287 14.75 6.99 -7.27
N ASN A 288 16.00 7.00 -6.82
CA ASN A 288 16.39 6.80 -5.44
C ASN A 288 17.11 8.09 -5.03
N PRO A 289 16.38 9.14 -4.65
CA PRO A 289 17.02 10.37 -4.18
C PRO A 289 17.85 10.07 -2.93
N GLU A 290 18.90 10.85 -2.72
CA GLU A 290 19.57 10.88 -1.44
C GLU A 290 18.61 11.45 -0.38
N VAL A 291 18.72 10.95 0.85
CA VAL A 291 17.80 11.30 1.93
C VAL A 291 17.90 12.80 2.26
N GLU A 292 19.11 13.34 2.23
CA GLU A 292 19.44 14.73 2.53
C GLU A 292 18.75 15.71 1.57
N ASP A 293 18.66 15.35 0.28
CA ASP A 293 17.97 16.16 -0.73
C ASP A 293 16.49 16.30 -0.39
N VAL A 294 15.84 15.18 -0.02
CA VAL A 294 14.43 15.17 0.33
C VAL A 294 14.17 15.89 1.65
N ILE A 295 15.04 15.72 2.65
CA ILE A 295 14.93 16.42 3.94
C ILE A 295 15.00 17.93 3.76
N ASN A 296 15.88 18.41 2.88
CA ASN A 296 15.96 19.84 2.59
C ASN A 296 14.65 20.39 2.03
N MET A 297 13.96 19.63 1.17
CA MET A 297 12.64 20.01 0.66
C MET A 297 11.55 19.93 1.74
N LEU A 298 11.63 18.94 2.64
CA LEU A 298 10.64 18.71 3.71
C LEU A 298 10.55 19.83 4.75
N LYS A 299 11.43 20.84 4.71
CA LYS A 299 11.31 22.06 5.52
C LYS A 299 10.02 22.82 5.22
N ASP A 300 9.57 22.79 3.95
CA ASP A 300 8.41 23.53 3.47
C ASP A 300 7.17 22.63 3.28
N TYR A 301 7.31 21.31 3.45
CA TYR A 301 6.28 20.33 3.11
C TYR A 301 5.91 19.41 4.29
N CYS A 302 4.63 19.09 4.40
CA CYS A 302 4.11 18.03 5.29
C CYS A 302 3.74 16.78 4.51
N VAL A 303 3.40 16.93 3.22
CA VAL A 303 3.11 15.81 2.31
C VAL A 303 4.16 15.78 1.23
N PHE A 304 4.75 14.62 1.00
CA PHE A 304 5.77 14.44 -0.02
C PHE A 304 5.45 13.24 -0.88
N VAL A 305 5.36 13.45 -2.19
CA VAL A 305 5.03 12.39 -3.13
C VAL A 305 6.31 11.84 -3.75
N LEU A 306 6.58 10.58 -3.42
CA LEU A 306 7.76 9.86 -3.87
C LEU A 306 7.45 9.05 -5.11
N ARG A 307 8.45 9.06 -6.00
CA ARG A 307 8.51 8.45 -7.34
C ARG A 307 7.53 9.04 -8.35
N PRO A 308 8.07 9.91 -9.23
CA PRO A 308 7.79 9.68 -10.66
C PRO A 308 8.88 10.18 -11.63
N VAL A 309 9.73 9.33 -12.22
CA VAL A 309 10.50 9.65 -13.48
C VAL A 309 11.06 8.35 -14.08
N GLU A 310 11.27 8.06 -15.37
CA GLU A 310 10.86 8.57 -16.72
C GLU A 310 10.49 7.38 -17.64
N LYS A 311 10.84 6.15 -17.24
CA LYS A 311 10.91 4.98 -18.12
C LYS A 311 9.92 3.91 -17.64
N SER A 312 8.91 3.64 -18.46
CA SER A 312 8.03 2.49 -18.24
C SER A 312 8.84 1.21 -18.39
N ALA A 313 8.78 0.31 -17.40
CA ALA A 313 9.21 -1.06 -17.62
C ALA A 313 8.29 -1.73 -18.67
N PRO A 314 8.79 -2.72 -19.43
CA PRO A 314 7.91 -3.65 -20.10
C PRO A 314 6.99 -4.33 -19.07
N ASN A 315 5.77 -4.68 -19.50
CA ASN A 315 4.86 -5.41 -18.63
C ASN A 315 5.48 -6.78 -18.22
N PHE A 316 5.00 -7.33 -17.12
CA PHE A 316 5.50 -8.60 -16.59
C PHE A 316 5.49 -9.75 -17.62
N TYR A 317 4.52 -9.79 -18.53
CA TYR A 317 4.44 -10.82 -19.58
C TYR A 317 5.63 -10.78 -20.51
N HIS A 318 5.93 -9.60 -21.01
CA HIS A 318 7.04 -9.40 -21.91
C HIS A 318 8.37 -9.76 -21.23
N LEU A 319 8.56 -9.30 -19.99
CA LEU A 319 9.74 -9.64 -19.20
C LEU A 319 9.88 -11.14 -18.98
N LEU A 320 8.78 -11.83 -18.65
CA LEU A 320 8.76 -13.26 -18.40
C LEU A 320 9.02 -14.09 -19.66
N GLN A 321 8.42 -13.71 -20.80
CA GLN A 321 8.60 -14.40 -22.08
C GLN A 321 10.02 -14.27 -22.60
N ALA A 322 10.55 -13.04 -22.60
CA ALA A 322 11.90 -12.76 -23.04
C ALA A 322 12.95 -13.34 -22.07
N ARG A 323 12.58 -13.53 -20.79
CA ARG A 323 13.53 -13.78 -19.68
C ARG A 323 14.68 -12.78 -19.74
N ASP A 324 14.32 -11.52 -19.90
CA ASP A 324 15.29 -10.43 -20.03
C ASP A 324 16.06 -10.29 -18.70
N PHE A 325 17.30 -10.77 -18.68
CA PHE A 325 18.20 -10.60 -17.54
C PHE A 325 18.85 -9.21 -17.52
N GLY A 326 18.88 -8.50 -18.66
CA GLY A 326 19.35 -7.12 -18.76
C GLY A 326 18.42 -6.15 -18.03
N PHE A 327 17.12 -6.48 -17.95
CA PHE A 327 16.16 -5.74 -17.12
C PHE A 327 16.61 -5.55 -15.67
N PHE A 328 17.42 -6.46 -15.11
CA PHE A 328 17.87 -6.33 -13.71
C PHE A 328 18.91 -5.22 -13.51
N GLU A 329 19.61 -4.79 -14.57
CA GLU A 329 20.54 -3.65 -14.52
C GLU A 329 19.78 -2.32 -14.52
N GLU A 330 18.65 -2.26 -15.24
CA GLU A 330 17.73 -1.12 -15.29
C GLU A 330 16.39 -1.41 -14.60
N TYR A 331 16.42 -2.18 -13.49
CA TYR A 331 15.21 -2.65 -12.81
C TYR A 331 14.23 -1.50 -12.57
N ALA A 332 12.94 -1.59 -12.91
CA ALA A 332 11.97 -0.52 -12.66
C ALA A 332 10.67 -1.07 -12.04
N PRO A 333 10.14 -0.46 -10.96
CA PRO A 333 9.07 -1.04 -10.14
C PRO A 333 7.73 -1.16 -10.88
N SER A 334 7.61 -0.42 -11.97
CA SER A 334 6.47 -0.39 -12.89
C SER A 334 6.17 -1.72 -13.58
N TRP A 335 7.06 -2.72 -13.52
CA TRP A 335 6.78 -4.08 -14.01
C TRP A 335 5.53 -4.69 -13.34
N ARG A 336 5.19 -4.24 -12.13
CA ARG A 336 4.02 -4.66 -11.36
C ARG A 336 2.70 -4.09 -11.87
N ASP A 337 2.73 -3.12 -12.78
CA ASP A 337 1.52 -2.49 -13.29
C ASP A 337 0.63 -3.49 -14.01
N GLY A 338 -0.66 -3.47 -13.65
CA GLY A 338 -1.64 -4.43 -14.15
C GLY A 338 -1.48 -5.87 -13.67
N VAL A 339 -0.52 -6.19 -12.79
CA VAL A 339 -0.30 -7.55 -12.28
C VAL A 339 -1.10 -7.75 -11.00
N VAL A 340 -2.29 -8.34 -11.10
CA VAL A 340 -3.22 -8.53 -9.98
C VAL A 340 -2.86 -9.75 -9.15
N PHE A 341 -2.27 -10.79 -9.74
CA PHE A 341 -1.97 -12.00 -8.97
C PHE A 341 -1.00 -11.77 -7.80
N ILE A 342 -0.18 -10.71 -7.82
CA ILE A 342 0.73 -10.38 -6.70
C ILE A 342 -0.03 -10.06 -5.41
N TYR A 343 -1.33 -9.75 -5.51
CA TYR A 343 -2.19 -9.47 -4.35
C TYR A 343 -3.04 -10.66 -3.92
N THR A 344 -3.07 -11.74 -4.71
CA THR A 344 -3.90 -12.92 -4.39
C THR A 344 -3.51 -13.54 -3.05
N GLY A 345 -4.50 -13.84 -2.22
CA GLY A 345 -4.27 -14.39 -0.88
C GLY A 345 -3.81 -13.37 0.17
N THR A 346 -3.88 -12.07 -0.11
CA THR A 346 -3.55 -10.99 0.84
C THR A 346 -4.77 -10.11 1.12
N GLN A 347 -4.71 -9.31 2.19
CA GLN A 347 -5.75 -8.32 2.51
C GLN A 347 -5.90 -7.24 1.43
N VAL A 348 -4.83 -6.99 0.67
CA VAL A 348 -4.80 -6.00 -0.41
C VAL A 348 -5.63 -6.45 -1.62
N PHE A 349 -6.00 -7.73 -1.72
CA PHE A 349 -6.73 -8.29 -2.86
C PHE A 349 -8.10 -7.63 -3.11
N CYS A 350 -8.68 -6.94 -2.13
CA CYS A 350 -9.94 -6.20 -2.31
C CYS A 350 -9.76 -4.84 -3.03
N PHE A 351 -8.52 -4.32 -3.14
CA PHE A 351 -8.24 -3.03 -3.76
C PHE A 351 -8.22 -3.02 -5.29
N PRO A 352 -7.62 -4.00 -5.99
CA PRO A 352 -7.65 -4.07 -7.45
C PRO A 352 -9.07 -3.95 -8.03
N ALA A 353 -9.15 -3.44 -9.27
CA ALA A 353 -10.39 -3.46 -10.02
C ALA A 353 -10.84 -4.91 -10.26
N ILE A 354 -12.14 -5.12 -10.45
CA ILE A 354 -12.67 -6.44 -10.79
C ILE A 354 -12.07 -6.84 -12.13
N GLN A 355 -11.41 -8.00 -12.17
CA GLN A 355 -10.76 -8.49 -13.37
C GLN A 355 -11.80 -8.94 -14.38
N THR A 356 -11.75 -8.34 -15.57
CA THR A 356 -12.59 -8.68 -16.72
C THR A 356 -11.83 -9.48 -17.79
N SER A 357 -10.52 -9.64 -17.62
CA SER A 357 -9.65 -10.47 -18.45
C SER A 357 -8.82 -11.41 -17.57
N PHE A 358 -8.50 -12.59 -18.11
CA PHE A 358 -7.55 -13.49 -17.47
C PHE A 358 -6.12 -12.95 -17.59
N GLU A 359 -5.37 -13.01 -16.50
CA GLU A 359 -3.92 -13.07 -16.63
C GLU A 359 -3.55 -14.47 -17.13
N SER A 360 -2.68 -14.57 -18.13
CA SER A 360 -2.30 -15.81 -18.81
C SER A 360 -1.44 -16.78 -17.98
N TYR A 361 -1.41 -16.61 -16.66
CA TYR A 361 -0.58 -17.40 -15.75
C TYR A 361 -1.36 -17.87 -14.54
N VAL A 362 -1.03 -19.08 -14.11
CA VAL A 362 -1.55 -19.69 -12.90
C VAL A 362 -0.75 -19.12 -11.71
N PRO A 363 -1.38 -18.40 -10.77
CA PRO A 363 -0.68 -17.66 -9.72
C PRO A 363 -0.35 -18.54 -8.53
N TRP A 364 0.21 -19.73 -8.77
CA TRP A 364 0.53 -20.69 -7.72
C TRP A 364 2.00 -21.07 -7.77
N VAL A 365 2.64 -21.02 -6.62
CA VAL A 365 4.01 -21.47 -6.41
C VAL A 365 3.94 -22.76 -5.60
N VAL A 366 4.66 -23.79 -6.01
CA VAL A 366 4.80 -25.02 -5.20
C VAL A 366 6.05 -24.91 -4.36
N LEU A 367 5.87 -25.07 -3.05
CA LEU A 367 6.92 -25.04 -2.04
C LEU A 367 6.71 -26.23 -1.10
N ASN A 368 7.71 -27.10 -0.95
CA ASN A 368 7.66 -28.28 -0.09
C ASN A 368 6.40 -29.14 -0.38
N GLY A 369 6.09 -29.38 -1.65
CA GLY A 369 4.90 -30.13 -2.08
C GLY A 369 3.55 -29.44 -1.86
N LYS A 370 3.50 -28.18 -1.40
CA LYS A 370 2.26 -27.42 -1.20
C LYS A 370 2.13 -26.29 -2.21
N ALA A 371 0.98 -26.20 -2.86
CA ALA A 371 0.62 -25.06 -3.71
C ALA A 371 0.19 -23.86 -2.86
N LEU A 372 0.83 -22.72 -3.06
CA LEU A 372 0.52 -21.44 -2.41
C LEU A 372 0.15 -20.41 -3.46
N LEU A 373 -0.81 -19.53 -3.16
CA LEU A 373 -1.07 -18.35 -3.98
C LEU A 373 0.18 -17.47 -4.03
N PHE A 374 0.48 -16.92 -5.21
CA PHE A 374 1.71 -16.17 -5.43
C PHE A 374 1.80 -14.94 -4.54
N GLY A 375 0.69 -14.19 -4.35
CA GLY A 375 0.71 -13.02 -3.48
C GLY A 375 0.98 -13.37 -2.01
N GLN A 376 0.40 -14.47 -1.52
CA GLN A 376 0.70 -15.02 -0.20
C GLN A 376 2.19 -15.42 -0.08
N PHE A 377 2.71 -16.15 -1.08
CA PHE A 377 4.12 -16.52 -1.13
C PHE A 377 5.04 -15.29 -1.15
N LEU A 378 4.75 -14.32 -2.00
CA LEU A 378 5.52 -13.09 -2.16
C LEU A 378 5.57 -12.32 -0.85
N ARG A 379 4.43 -12.18 -0.17
CA ARG A 379 4.35 -11.50 1.11
C ARG A 379 5.18 -12.20 2.18
N GLU A 380 5.10 -13.52 2.31
CA GLU A 380 5.92 -14.26 3.27
C GLU A 380 7.43 -14.19 2.94
N LEU A 381 7.79 -14.17 1.65
CA LEU A 381 9.16 -13.94 1.22
C LEU A 381 9.66 -12.55 1.63
N VAL A 382 8.89 -11.50 1.34
CA VAL A 382 9.21 -10.11 1.72
C VAL A 382 9.35 -10.01 3.23
N LYS A 383 8.40 -10.56 3.97
CA LYS A 383 8.42 -10.63 5.42
C LYS A 383 9.72 -11.23 5.96
N LYS A 384 10.15 -12.36 5.39
CA LYS A 384 11.39 -13.04 5.78
C LYS A 384 12.66 -12.28 5.42
N LYS A 385 12.65 -11.53 4.31
CA LYS A 385 13.87 -10.89 3.77
C LYS A 385 14.01 -9.41 4.12
N VAL A 386 12.93 -8.69 4.35
CA VAL A 386 12.94 -7.24 4.61
C VAL A 386 12.87 -6.91 6.10
N SER A 387 12.28 -7.79 6.91
CA SER A 387 12.19 -7.54 8.36
C SER A 387 13.56 -7.48 9.02
N LYS A 388 13.71 -6.54 9.96
CA LYS A 388 14.93 -6.37 10.77
C LYS A 388 15.09 -7.45 11.84
N THR A 389 14.03 -8.22 12.12
CA THR A 389 14.00 -9.20 13.22
C THR A 389 13.34 -10.50 12.77
N ASP A 390 13.65 -11.59 13.46
CA ASP A 390 12.95 -12.85 13.30
C ASP A 390 11.49 -12.73 13.76
N ILE A 391 10.56 -12.65 12.80
CA ILE A 391 9.13 -12.47 13.06
C ILE A 391 8.51 -13.69 13.77
N SER A 392 9.16 -14.85 13.78
CA SER A 392 8.68 -15.99 14.59
C SER A 392 8.65 -15.67 16.10
N LYS A 393 9.44 -14.69 16.55
CA LYS A 393 9.48 -14.21 17.95
C LYS A 393 8.45 -13.11 18.25
N LEU A 394 7.79 -12.57 17.22
CA LEU A 394 6.87 -11.43 17.27
C LEU A 394 5.42 -11.80 17.59
N TYR A 395 5.12 -13.08 17.83
CA TYR A 395 3.76 -13.62 18.01
C TYR A 395 3.19 -13.49 19.44
N LYS A 396 3.85 -12.77 20.36
CA LYS A 396 3.20 -12.40 21.62
C LYS A 396 2.13 -11.34 21.33
N SER A 397 0.88 -11.79 21.31
CA SER A 397 -0.28 -11.08 20.78
C SER A 397 -0.60 -9.83 21.59
N MET A 398 -0.46 -8.65 20.98
CA MET A 398 -1.08 -7.43 21.49
C MET A 398 -2.23 -7.05 20.58
N LYS A 399 -3.45 -7.08 21.14
CA LYS A 399 -4.71 -6.87 20.41
C LYS A 399 -4.68 -5.58 19.58
N LEU A 400 -4.08 -4.51 20.10
CA LEU A 400 -4.01 -3.20 19.44
C LEU A 400 -3.03 -3.15 18.27
N ARG A 401 -1.85 -3.78 18.42
CA ARG A 401 -0.91 -3.95 17.30
C ARG A 401 -1.58 -4.72 16.17
N ASN A 402 -2.20 -5.85 16.48
CA ASN A 402 -2.87 -6.68 15.47
C ASN A 402 -4.05 -5.94 14.83
N PHE A 403 -4.80 -5.15 15.61
CA PHE A 403 -5.83 -4.27 15.09
C PHE A 403 -5.27 -3.29 14.05
N TYR A 404 -4.17 -2.61 14.36
CA TYR A 404 -3.56 -1.68 13.40
C TYR A 404 -3.04 -2.39 12.16
N LEU A 405 -2.30 -3.49 12.32
CA LEU A 405 -1.75 -4.23 11.17
C LEU A 405 -2.84 -4.66 10.20
N LYS A 406 -3.98 -5.12 10.72
CA LYS A 406 -5.15 -5.47 9.91
C LYS A 406 -5.80 -4.26 9.23
N TRP A 407 -5.98 -3.17 9.98
CA TRP A 407 -6.60 -1.94 9.47
C TRP A 407 -5.74 -1.22 8.44
N ALA A 408 -4.43 -1.24 8.61
CA ALA A 408 -3.46 -0.68 7.67
C ALA A 408 -3.14 -1.62 6.49
N HIS A 409 -3.82 -2.77 6.41
CA HIS A 409 -3.69 -3.81 5.37
C HIS A 409 -2.30 -4.42 5.24
N LEU A 410 -1.63 -4.57 6.38
CA LEU A 410 -0.30 -5.13 6.50
C LEU A 410 -0.33 -6.62 6.85
N GLU A 411 -1.44 -7.16 7.36
CA GLU A 411 -1.57 -8.56 7.80
C GLU A 411 -1.70 -9.60 6.67
#